data_AF-A0A497PFD4-F1
#
_entry.id   AF-A0A497PFD4-F1
#
_cell.length_a   1.000
_cell.length_b   1.000
_cell.length_c   1.000
_cell.angle_alpha   90.00
_cell.angle_beta   90.00
_cell.angle_gamma   90.00
#
_symmetry.space_group_name_H-M   'P 1'
#
loop_
_entity.id
_entity.type
_entity.pdbx_description
1 polymer ?
#
loop_
_entity_poly.entity_id
_entity_poly.type
_entity_poly.pdbx_seq_one_letter_code
_entity_poly.pdbx_strand_id
1 'polypeptide(L)'
;MSSGNRVHVIDFGAFDICLSLKNNVIVAAIVDKTDDTNAAMAILADVNNAFVKQYGDILQEWDGNLEPFEIFKETIDEITKNGKASEKKILVPVLKGKVSPMLVRLGQMDQNTYDVAKMCTGKLTARAIADQLGKHLKDVQKALHTLEDMKMLTWKEIG
;
A
#
# COMPACT_ATOMS: atom_id res chain seq x y z
N MET A 1 15.24 7.52 29.48
CA MET A 1 15.22 7.83 28.04
C MET A 1 14.63 6.63 27.33
N SER A 2 13.59 6.80 26.54
CA SER A 2 12.77 5.71 25.99
C SER A 2 13.59 4.75 25.13
N SER A 3 13.66 3.49 25.57
CA SER A 3 14.19 2.31 24.88
C SER A 3 13.29 1.85 23.71
N GLY A 4 12.78 2.81 22.94
CA GLY A 4 11.95 2.56 21.76
C GLY A 4 12.79 2.59 20.48
N ASN A 5 12.42 1.77 19.49
CA ASN A 5 13.02 1.84 18.15
C ASN A 5 12.91 3.27 17.62
N ARG A 6 14.03 3.80 17.12
CA ARG A 6 14.02 5.07 16.40
C ARG A 6 13.80 4.77 14.93
N VAL A 7 12.80 5.46 14.38
CA VAL A 7 12.23 5.21 13.06
C VAL A 7 12.43 6.48 12.24
N HIS A 8 13.10 6.37 11.09
CA HIS A 8 13.36 7.49 10.19
C HIS A 8 12.93 7.16 8.76
N VAL A 9 12.40 8.16 8.05
CA VAL A 9 11.99 8.06 6.65
C VAL A 9 12.73 9.14 5.86
N ILE A 10 13.34 8.75 4.73
CA ILE A 10 14.03 9.64 3.81
C ILE A 10 13.33 9.57 2.45
N ASP A 11 12.85 10.70 1.95
CA ASP A 11 12.14 10.80 0.67
C ASP A 11 13.12 10.88 -0.51
N PHE A 12 13.00 9.95 -1.46
CA PHE A 12 13.78 9.90 -2.71
C PHE A 12 12.91 10.09 -3.97
N GLY A 13 11.71 10.63 -3.82
CA GLY A 13 10.79 10.96 -4.91
C GLY A 13 9.98 9.75 -5.39
N ALA A 14 10.65 8.72 -5.93
CA ALA A 14 9.98 7.51 -6.43
C ALA A 14 9.70 6.46 -5.33
N PHE A 15 10.55 6.45 -4.31
CA PHE A 15 10.49 5.55 -3.16
C PHE A 15 10.92 6.29 -1.90
N ASP A 16 10.59 5.73 -0.74
CA ASP A 16 11.06 6.19 0.55
C ASP A 16 12.08 5.17 1.10
N ILE A 17 13.13 5.65 1.77
CA ILE A 17 14.04 4.81 2.54
C ILE A 17 13.61 4.87 4.01
N CYS A 18 13.24 3.72 4.54
CA CYS A 18 12.75 3.54 5.89
C CYS A 18 13.83 2.88 6.75
N LEU A 19 14.14 3.47 7.90
CA LEU A 19 15.19 3.04 8.81
C LEU A 19 14.62 2.74 10.20
N SER A 20 14.97 1.60 10.76
CA SER A 20 14.66 1.19 12.14
C SER A 20 15.95 0.95 12.89
N LEU A 21 16.20 1.71 13.96
CA LEU A 21 17.40 1.63 14.80
C LEU A 21 17.05 1.09 16.19
N LYS A 22 17.79 0.05 16.62
CA LYS A 22 17.74 -0.52 17.97
C LYS A 22 19.09 -1.15 18.32
N ASN A 23 19.60 -0.93 19.54
CA ASN A 23 20.81 -1.58 20.05
C ASN A 23 22.00 -1.59 19.06
N ASN A 24 22.29 -0.45 18.42
CA ASN A 24 23.31 -0.29 17.38
C ASN A 24 23.11 -1.11 16.09
N VAL A 25 21.95 -1.75 15.94
CA VAL A 25 21.51 -2.40 14.70
C VAL A 25 20.58 -1.47 13.94
N ILE A 26 20.91 -1.21 12.68
CA ILE A 26 20.07 -0.48 11.74
C ILE A 26 19.51 -1.47 10.72
N VAL A 27 18.19 -1.50 10.61
CA VAL A 27 17.50 -2.20 9.51
C VAL A 27 16.95 -1.13 8.56
N ALA A 28 17.28 -1.27 7.28
CA ALA A 28 16.85 -0.35 6.22
C ALA A 28 16.01 -1.10 5.18
N ALA A 29 14.94 -0.48 4.69
CA ALA A 29 14.23 -0.94 3.50
C ALA A 29 13.92 0.22 2.55
N ILE A 30 13.82 -0.12 1.28
CA ILE A 30 13.28 0.74 0.23
C ILE A 30 11.80 0.39 0.11
N VAL A 31 10.94 1.40 0.18
CA VAL A 31 9.48 1.24 0.19
C VAL A 31 8.91 2.10 -0.93
N ASP A 32 8.07 1.51 -1.78
CA ASP A 32 7.42 2.28 -2.84
C ASP A 32 6.50 3.38 -2.27
N LYS A 33 6.42 4.53 -2.93
CA LYS A 33 5.56 5.65 -2.51
C LYS A 33 4.08 5.26 -2.35
N THR A 34 3.64 4.22 -3.05
CA THR A 34 2.27 3.72 -3.02
C THR A 34 1.97 2.89 -1.77
N ASP A 35 3.00 2.32 -1.15
CA ASP A 35 2.88 1.44 0.00
C ASP A 35 2.52 2.18 1.28
N ASP A 36 2.10 1.43 2.30
CA ASP A 36 1.81 1.99 3.60
C ASP A 36 3.11 2.14 4.39
N THR A 37 3.65 3.36 4.43
CA THR A 37 4.86 3.69 5.16
C THR A 37 4.76 3.32 6.64
N ASN A 38 3.60 3.47 7.29
CA ASN A 38 3.46 3.10 8.70
C ASN A 38 3.50 1.58 8.90
N ALA A 39 2.86 0.83 8.00
CA ALA A 39 2.96 -0.63 8.00
C ALA A 39 4.42 -1.06 7.78
N ALA A 40 5.09 -0.48 6.79
CA ALA A 40 6.51 -0.75 6.51
C ALA A 40 7.40 -0.47 7.71
N MET A 41 7.20 0.64 8.43
CA MET A 41 7.95 0.94 9.66
C MET A 41 7.71 -0.08 10.77
N ALA A 42 6.47 -0.57 10.93
CA ALA A 42 6.16 -1.60 11.92
C ALA A 42 6.86 -2.92 11.58
N ILE A 43 6.83 -3.34 10.31
CA ILE A 43 7.51 -4.54 9.81
C ILE A 43 9.02 -4.43 10.04
N LEU A 44 9.62 -3.28 9.73
CA LEU A 44 11.05 -3.02 9.98
C LEU A 44 11.41 -3.06 11.47
N ALA A 45 10.51 -2.60 12.34
CA ALA A 45 10.68 -2.72 13.77
C ALA A 45 10.68 -4.20 14.20
N ASP A 46 9.79 -5.02 13.65
CA ASP A 46 9.70 -6.46 13.91
C ASP A 46 10.95 -7.21 13.43
N VAL A 47 11.44 -6.90 12.22
CA VAL A 47 12.71 -7.45 11.70
C VAL A 47 13.88 -7.09 12.63
N ASN A 48 14.01 -5.82 13.03
CA ASN A 48 15.07 -5.40 13.94
C ASN A 48 14.96 -6.09 15.30
N ASN A 49 13.75 -6.19 15.85
CA ASN A 49 13.49 -6.91 17.09
C ASN A 49 13.88 -8.39 17.00
N ALA A 50 13.54 -9.06 15.90
CA ALA A 50 13.90 -10.46 15.67
C ALA A 50 15.42 -10.63 15.57
N PHE A 51 16.09 -9.75 14.83
CA PHE A 51 17.55 -9.80 14.66
C PHE A 51 18.28 -9.60 15.98
N VAL A 52 17.93 -8.54 16.73
CA VAL A 52 18.53 -8.25 18.03
C VAL A 52 18.23 -9.35 19.05
N LYS A 53 17.05 -9.98 18.99
CA LYS A 53 16.71 -11.09 19.87
C LYS A 53 17.56 -12.34 19.58
N GLN A 54 17.84 -12.61 18.30
CA GLN A 54 18.57 -13.81 17.89
C GLN A 54 20.09 -13.65 18.01
N TYR A 55 20.61 -12.47 17.70
CA TYR A 55 22.04 -12.22 17.57
C TYR A 55 22.59 -11.18 18.54
N GLY A 56 21.76 -10.59 19.40
CA GLY A 56 22.15 -9.50 20.30
C GLY A 56 23.36 -9.80 21.17
N ASP A 57 23.50 -11.03 21.66
CA ASP A 57 24.64 -11.46 22.46
C ASP A 57 25.90 -11.65 21.58
N ILE A 58 25.75 -12.27 20.41
CA ILE A 58 26.82 -12.49 19.42
C ILE A 58 27.39 -11.15 18.93
N LEU A 59 26.53 -10.13 18.78
CA LEU A 59 26.91 -8.80 18.32
C LEU A 59 27.89 -8.07 19.26
N GLN A 60 27.96 -8.45 20.55
CA GLN A 60 28.87 -7.80 21.51
C GLN A 60 30.33 -8.16 21.26
N GLU A 61 30.56 -9.38 20.76
CA GLU A 61 31.89 -9.94 20.48
C GLU A 61 32.13 -10.12 18.98
N TRP A 62 31.29 -9.49 18.15
CA TRP A 62 31.30 -9.70 16.71
C TRP A 62 32.59 -9.19 16.07
N ASP A 63 33.25 -10.09 15.35
CA ASP A 63 34.54 -9.90 14.68
C ASP A 63 34.42 -9.43 13.22
N GLY A 64 33.18 -9.29 12.72
CA GLY A 64 32.89 -8.96 11.33
C GLY A 64 32.48 -10.14 10.45
N ASN A 65 32.51 -11.39 10.95
CA ASN A 65 32.06 -12.55 10.17
C ASN A 65 30.55 -12.51 9.90
N LEU A 66 30.15 -12.67 8.63
CA LEU A 66 28.75 -12.61 8.18
C LEU A 66 28.06 -13.97 8.09
N GLU A 67 28.81 -15.08 8.04
CA GLU A 67 28.26 -16.44 7.92
C GLU A 67 27.14 -16.73 8.95
N PRO A 68 27.23 -16.31 10.23
CA PRO A 68 26.18 -16.60 11.21
C PRO A 68 24.82 -15.97 10.88
N PHE A 69 24.78 -14.93 10.04
CA PHE A 69 23.57 -14.19 9.71
C PHE A 69 22.89 -14.63 8.43
N GLU A 70 23.50 -15.51 7.61
CA GLU A 70 22.94 -15.91 6.31
C GLU A 70 21.54 -16.54 6.44
N ILE A 71 21.33 -17.31 7.49
CA ILE A 71 20.06 -18.00 7.78
C ILE A 71 18.94 -16.99 8.11
N PHE A 72 19.29 -15.81 8.61
CA PHE A 72 18.30 -14.80 8.98
C PHE A 72 17.54 -14.25 7.77
N LYS A 73 18.05 -14.45 6.55
CA LYS A 73 17.34 -14.08 5.33
C LYS A 73 15.95 -14.70 5.26
N GLU A 74 15.80 -15.97 5.64
CA GLU A 74 14.50 -16.65 5.64
C GLU A 74 13.52 -16.00 6.61
N THR A 75 14.01 -15.57 7.78
CA THR A 75 13.23 -14.83 8.77
C THR A 75 12.81 -13.45 8.25
N ILE A 76 13.68 -12.75 7.51
CA ILE A 76 13.33 -11.49 6.84
C ILE A 76 12.20 -11.73 5.83
N ASP A 77 12.32 -12.75 4.98
CA ASP A 77 11.30 -13.06 3.97
C ASP A 77 9.96 -13.44 4.61
N GLU A 78 9.96 -14.17 5.71
CA GLU A 78 8.76 -14.51 6.47
C GLU A 78 8.09 -13.26 7.07
N ILE A 79 8.84 -12.44 7.80
CA ILE A 79 8.30 -11.22 8.46
C ILE A 79 7.79 -10.23 7.42
N THR A 80 8.52 -10.04 6.31
CA THR A 80 8.15 -9.11 5.23
C THR A 80 7.12 -9.69 4.26
N LYS A 81 6.70 -10.94 4.44
CA LYS A 81 5.83 -11.68 3.50
C LYS A 81 6.37 -11.61 2.06
N ASN A 82 7.66 -11.85 1.88
CA ASN A 82 8.39 -11.72 0.62
C ASN A 82 8.29 -10.30 0.02
N GLY A 83 8.47 -9.27 0.87
CA GLY A 83 8.40 -7.87 0.47
C GLY A 83 6.98 -7.29 0.30
N LYS A 84 5.92 -8.08 0.54
CA LYS A 84 4.53 -7.66 0.32
C LYS A 84 3.82 -7.13 1.55
N ALA A 85 4.46 -7.17 2.71
CA ALA A 85 3.78 -6.88 3.98
C ALA A 85 3.31 -5.42 4.11
N SER A 86 3.90 -4.48 3.34
CA SER A 86 3.49 -3.06 3.29
C SER A 86 2.62 -2.68 2.09
N GLU A 87 2.32 -3.62 1.19
CA GLU A 87 1.51 -3.35 -0.01
C GLU A 87 0.14 -2.80 0.41
N LYS A 88 -0.17 -1.57 -0.03
CA LYS A 88 -1.53 -1.05 0.15
C LYS A 88 -2.47 -1.82 -0.77
N LYS A 89 -3.49 -2.43 -0.18
CA LYS A 89 -4.64 -2.95 -0.92
C LYS A 89 -5.40 -1.79 -1.56
N ILE A 90 -5.14 -1.49 -2.83
CA ILE A 90 -5.82 -0.41 -3.53
C ILE A 90 -7.09 -1.00 -4.14
N LEU A 91 -8.24 -0.51 -3.70
CA LEU A 91 -9.53 -0.88 -4.28
C LEU A 91 -9.83 0.02 -5.48
N VAL A 92 -10.01 -0.60 -6.64
CA VAL A 92 -10.37 0.09 -7.88
C VAL A 92 -11.74 -0.37 -8.41
N PRO A 93 -12.60 0.57 -8.83
CA PRO A 93 -13.87 0.25 -9.44
C PRO A 93 -13.71 -0.33 -10.85
N VAL A 94 -14.42 -1.43 -11.10
CA VAL A 94 -14.52 -2.13 -12.39
C VAL A 94 -15.99 -2.28 -12.77
N LEU A 95 -16.35 -1.78 -13.95
CA LEU A 95 -17.65 -2.04 -14.56
C LEU A 95 -17.77 -3.51 -15.00
N LYS A 96 -18.87 -4.18 -14.65
CA LYS A 96 -19.19 -5.57 -15.08
C LYS A 96 -19.49 -5.69 -16.58
N GLY A 97 -19.60 -4.58 -17.31
CA GLY A 97 -19.94 -4.56 -18.72
C GLY A 97 -19.88 -3.14 -19.29
N LYS A 98 -20.36 -2.96 -20.52
CA LYS A 98 -20.42 -1.62 -21.13
C LYS A 98 -21.63 -0.86 -20.61
N VAL A 99 -21.42 0.38 -20.16
CA VAL A 99 -22.49 1.31 -19.84
C VAL A 99 -23.04 1.94 -21.13
N SER A 100 -24.35 1.82 -21.36
CA SER A 100 -24.99 2.35 -22.57
C SER A 100 -25.40 3.82 -22.40
N PRO A 101 -25.12 4.71 -23.36
CA PRO A 101 -25.61 6.09 -23.33
C PRO A 101 -27.14 6.19 -23.37
N MET A 102 -27.85 5.11 -23.75
CA MET A 102 -29.31 5.06 -23.69
C MET A 102 -29.83 5.20 -22.26
N LEU A 103 -29.10 4.74 -21.25
CA LEU A 103 -29.53 4.85 -19.85
C LEU A 103 -29.68 6.32 -19.44
N VAL A 104 -28.82 7.21 -19.96
CA VAL A 104 -28.93 8.65 -19.74
C VAL A 104 -30.11 9.22 -20.50
N ARG A 105 -30.27 8.86 -21.78
CA ARG A 105 -31.39 9.37 -22.62
C ARG A 105 -32.76 8.96 -22.09
N LEU A 106 -32.86 7.78 -21.47
CA LEU A 106 -34.09 7.27 -20.87
C LEU A 106 -34.32 7.79 -19.43
N GLY A 107 -33.43 8.65 -18.90
CA GLY A 107 -33.52 9.20 -17.55
C GLY A 107 -33.27 8.19 -16.43
N GLN A 108 -32.73 7.00 -16.75
CA GLN A 108 -32.43 5.93 -15.80
C GLN A 108 -31.06 6.10 -15.12
N MET A 109 -30.23 7.01 -15.63
CA MET A 109 -28.91 7.34 -15.11
C MET A 109 -28.63 8.82 -15.39
N ASP A 110 -27.99 9.52 -14.46
CA ASP A 110 -27.55 10.89 -14.72
C ASP A 110 -26.24 10.92 -15.52
N GLN A 111 -25.96 12.06 -16.17
CA GLN A 111 -24.74 12.22 -16.97
C GLN A 111 -23.47 12.04 -16.11
N ASN A 112 -23.51 12.47 -14.85
CA ASN A 112 -22.39 12.37 -13.93
C ASN A 112 -21.99 10.92 -13.65
N THR A 113 -22.97 10.06 -13.39
CA THR A 113 -22.81 8.63 -13.13
C THR A 113 -22.33 7.91 -14.38
N TYR A 114 -22.83 8.30 -15.55
CA TYR A 114 -22.36 7.76 -16.83
C TYR A 114 -20.88 8.09 -17.11
N ASP A 115 -20.47 9.33 -16.83
CA ASP A 115 -19.07 9.77 -17.02
C ASP A 115 -18.13 9.05 -16.04
N VAL A 116 -18.53 8.89 -14.78
CA VAL A 116 -17.78 8.10 -13.79
C VAL A 116 -17.72 6.63 -14.20
N ALA A 117 -18.83 6.06 -14.68
CA ALA A 117 -18.89 4.67 -15.13
C ALA A 117 -17.85 4.40 -16.23
N LYS A 118 -17.70 5.29 -17.22
CA LYS A 118 -16.68 5.15 -18.28
C LYS A 118 -15.25 5.04 -17.76
N MET A 119 -14.96 5.63 -16.60
CA MET A 119 -13.64 5.63 -15.99
C MET A 119 -13.36 4.38 -15.13
N CYS A 120 -14.39 3.58 -14.82
CA CYS A 120 -14.32 2.37 -13.99
C CYS A 120 -13.69 1.18 -14.74
N THR A 121 -12.41 1.31 -15.09
CA THR A 121 -11.64 0.33 -15.87
C THR A 121 -10.83 -0.64 -15.01
N GLY A 122 -10.85 -0.50 -13.68
CA GLY A 122 -9.98 -1.27 -12.78
C GLY A 122 -8.54 -0.82 -12.73
N LYS A 123 -8.24 0.40 -13.20
CA LYS A 123 -6.89 0.99 -13.15
C LYS A 123 -6.82 2.26 -12.30
N LEU A 124 -7.94 2.92 -12.07
CA LEU A 124 -8.03 4.21 -11.40
C LEU A 124 -8.79 4.05 -10.09
N THR A 125 -8.32 4.71 -9.03
CA THR A 125 -9.06 4.82 -7.77
C THR A 125 -10.18 5.84 -7.88
N ALA A 126 -11.13 5.83 -6.95
CA ALA A 126 -12.18 6.86 -6.89
C ALA A 126 -11.61 8.30 -6.85
N ARG A 127 -10.46 8.49 -6.20
CA ARG A 127 -9.76 9.77 -6.15
C ARG A 127 -9.17 10.15 -7.50
N ALA A 128 -8.47 9.23 -8.16
CA ALA A 128 -7.92 9.48 -9.49
C ALA A 128 -9.02 9.77 -10.53
N ILE A 129 -10.18 9.10 -10.42
CA ILE A 129 -11.35 9.40 -11.25
C ILE A 129 -11.87 10.81 -10.98
N ALA A 130 -11.97 11.23 -9.72
CA ALA A 130 -12.38 12.57 -9.35
C ALA A 130 -11.44 13.65 -9.93
N ASP A 131 -10.13 13.42 -9.81
CA ASP A 131 -9.11 14.33 -10.33
C ASP A 131 -9.19 14.43 -11.86
N GLN A 132 -9.32 13.29 -12.56
CA GLN A 132 -9.41 13.26 -14.03
C GLN A 132 -10.69 13.88 -14.58
N LEU A 133 -11.80 13.76 -13.85
CA LEU A 133 -13.07 14.37 -14.23
C LEU A 133 -13.23 15.81 -13.74
N GLY A 134 -12.28 16.33 -12.94
CA GLY A 134 -12.38 17.65 -12.32
C GLY A 134 -13.56 17.78 -11.36
N LYS A 135 -13.93 16.68 -10.68
CA LYS A 135 -15.11 16.58 -9.79
C LYS A 135 -14.68 16.43 -8.34
N HIS A 136 -15.57 16.78 -7.42
CA HIS A 136 -15.34 16.46 -6.01
C HIS A 136 -15.43 14.96 -5.77
N LEU A 137 -14.54 14.43 -4.92
CA LEU A 137 -14.52 13.01 -4.55
C LEU A 137 -15.89 12.51 -4.05
N LYS A 138 -16.62 13.35 -3.33
CA LYS A 138 -17.95 13.03 -2.80
C LYS A 138 -18.96 12.73 -3.93
N ASP A 139 -18.89 13.46 -5.04
CA ASP A 139 -19.79 13.27 -6.19
C ASP A 139 -19.45 12.00 -6.95
N VAL A 140 -18.16 11.68 -7.06
CA VAL A 140 -17.69 10.41 -7.63
C VAL A 140 -18.09 9.23 -6.75
N GLN A 141 -17.96 9.33 -5.42
CA GLN A 141 -18.40 8.29 -4.50
C GLN A 141 -19.91 8.04 -4.61
N LYS A 142 -20.72 9.10 -4.71
CA LYS A 142 -22.18 8.97 -4.92
C LYS A 142 -22.52 8.28 -6.23
N ALA A 143 -21.82 8.61 -7.31
CA ALA A 143 -21.96 7.95 -8.61
C ALA A 143 -21.55 6.47 -8.55
N LEU A 144 -20.42 6.14 -7.90
CA LEU A 144 -19.98 4.77 -7.71
C LEU A 144 -21.01 3.96 -6.92
N HIS A 145 -21.56 4.52 -5.85
CA HIS A 145 -22.62 3.88 -5.06
C HIS A 145 -23.87 3.60 -5.90
N THR A 146 -24.27 4.56 -6.74
CA THR A 146 -25.40 4.36 -7.68
C THR A 146 -25.12 3.20 -8.63
N LEU A 147 -23.88 3.05 -9.13
CA LEU A 147 -23.50 1.92 -9.99
C LEU A 147 -23.46 0.58 -9.25
N GLU A 148 -23.15 0.58 -7.95
CA GLU A 148 -23.27 -0.60 -7.08
C GLU A 148 -24.72 -1.02 -6.91
N ASP A 149 -25.62 -0.08 -6.62
CA ASP A 149 -27.05 -0.32 -6.46
C ASP A 149 -27.67 -0.90 -7.75
N MET A 150 -27.22 -0.40 -8.90
CA MET A 150 -27.57 -0.94 -10.22
C MET A 150 -26.92 -2.31 -10.51
N LYS A 151 -26.10 -2.83 -9.59
CA LYS A 151 -25.32 -4.08 -9.71
C LYS A 151 -24.35 -4.09 -10.89
N MET A 152 -23.99 -2.92 -11.41
CA MET A 152 -23.11 -2.75 -12.58
C MET A 152 -21.64 -2.65 -12.18
N LEU A 153 -21.33 -2.40 -10.90
CA LEU A 153 -19.98 -2.22 -10.40
C LEU A 153 -19.46 -3.45 -9.63
N THR A 154 -18.15 -3.68 -9.73
CA THR A 154 -17.37 -4.55 -8.84
C THR A 154 -16.13 -3.82 -8.38
N TRP A 155 -15.65 -4.14 -7.18
CA TRP A 155 -14.34 -3.69 -6.71
C TRP A 155 -13.32 -4.78 -6.98
N LYS A 156 -12.21 -4.38 -7.58
CA LYS A 156 -11.03 -5.23 -7.71
C LYS A 156 -9.97 -4.69 -6.77
N GLU A 157 -9.37 -5.60 -6.02
CA GLU A 157 -8.15 -5.31 -5.27
C GLU A 157 -6.97 -5.37 -6.24
N ILE A 158 -6.18 -4.30 -6.29
CA ILE A 158 -4.89 -4.28 -6.96
C ILE A 158 -3.81 -3.97 -5.92
N GLY A 159 -2.74 -4.74 -5.99
CA GLY A 159 -1.60 -4.81 -5.09
C GLY A 159 -0.65 -5.85 -5.67
#